data_AF-A0A4D4K4Q1-F1
#
_entry.id   AF-A0A4D4K4Q1-F1
#
_cell.length_a   1.000
_cell.length_b   1.000
_cell.length_c   1.000
_cell.angle_alpha   90.00
_cell.angle_beta   90.00
_cell.angle_gamma   90.00
#
_symmetry.space_group_name_H-M   'P 1'
#
loop_
_entity.id
_entity.type
_entity.pdbx_description
1 polymer ?
#
loop_
_entity_poly.entity_id
_entity_poly.type
_entity_poly.pdbx_seq_one_letter_code
_entity_poly.pdbx_strand_id
1 'polypeptide(L)'
;MDHYIVSADLVPGNRSTLLRIMATLHSRNADIHEVSFRRRPACTSVFSAVVCADPERLDHLVAALGRLVHVTGVTARRTPQVLRQP
;
A
#
# COMPACT_ATOMS: atom_id res chain seq x y z
N MET A 1 -0.19 7.17 16.86
CA MET A 1 -0.10 6.75 15.45
C MET A 1 1.00 5.71 15.35
N ASP A 2 0.77 4.70 14.55
CA ASP A 2 1.67 3.56 14.38
C ASP A 2 2.08 3.42 12.93
N HIS A 3 3.18 2.69 12.71
CA HIS A 3 3.63 2.37 11.37
C HIS A 3 3.02 1.05 10.94
N TYR A 4 2.44 1.05 9.75
CA TYR A 4 1.84 -0.13 9.12
C TYR A 4 2.45 -0.35 7.75
N ILE A 5 2.70 -1.61 7.42
CA ILE A 5 2.98 -2.02 6.05
C ILE A 5 1.64 -2.35 5.40
N VAL A 6 1.22 -1.53 4.44
CA VAL A 6 0.07 -1.78 3.57
C VAL A 6 0.59 -2.38 2.27
N SER A 7 0.14 -3.57 1.91
CA SER A 7 0.53 -4.26 0.67
C SER A 7 -0.69 -4.52 -0.21
N ALA A 8 -0.60 -4.18 -1.49
CA ALA A 8 -1.63 -4.38 -2.49
C ALA A 8 -1.12 -5.33 -3.59
N ASP A 9 -1.87 -6.41 -3.82
CA ASP A 9 -1.64 -7.36 -4.90
C ASP A 9 -2.25 -6.84 -6.20
N LEU A 10 -1.46 -6.84 -7.27
CA LEU A 10 -1.81 -6.19 -8.54
C LEU A 10 -1.86 -7.19 -9.69
N VAL A 11 -2.88 -7.07 -10.53
CA VAL A 11 -2.97 -7.82 -11.79
C VAL A 11 -1.89 -7.37 -12.79
N PRO A 12 -1.42 -8.28 -13.65
CA PRO A 12 -0.55 -7.93 -14.77
C PRO A 12 -1.19 -6.88 -15.70
N GLY A 13 -0.35 -6.07 -16.35
CA GLY A 13 -0.76 -5.44 -17.61
C GLY A 13 -1.20 -3.99 -17.56
N ASN A 14 -1.02 -3.26 -16.45
CA ASN A 14 -1.28 -1.81 -16.48
C ASN A 14 -0.26 -0.96 -15.71
N ARG A 15 0.58 -0.22 -16.46
CA ARG A 15 1.52 0.77 -15.93
C ARG A 15 0.82 1.89 -15.13
N SER A 16 -0.44 2.20 -15.43
CA SER A 16 -1.19 3.26 -14.72
C SER A 16 -1.66 2.84 -13.33
N THR A 17 -1.60 1.55 -12.97
CA THR A 17 -2.05 1.07 -11.65
C THR A 17 -1.22 1.68 -10.52
N LEU A 18 0.10 1.76 -10.68
CA LEU A 18 0.99 2.37 -9.68
C LEU A 18 0.64 3.85 -9.46
N LEU A 19 0.41 4.59 -10.54
CA LEU A 19 0.00 6.00 -10.48
C LEU A 19 -1.33 6.17 -9.75
N ARG A 20 -2.31 5.29 -10.01
CA ARG A 20 -3.61 5.32 -9.31
C ARG A 20 -3.49 5.00 -7.83
N ILE A 21 -2.62 4.06 -7.46
CA ILE A 21 -2.32 3.74 -6.05
C ILE A 21 -1.71 4.96 -5.36
N MET A 22 -0.67 5.56 -5.94
CA MET A 22 -0.01 6.74 -5.38
C MET A 22 -0.97 7.93 -5.27
N ALA A 23 -1.79 8.18 -6.30
CA ALA A 23 -2.82 9.21 -6.27
C ALA A 23 -3.87 8.96 -5.18
N THR A 24 -4.28 7.70 -4.98
CA THR A 24 -5.22 7.31 -3.91
C THR A 24 -4.63 7.59 -2.54
N LEU A 25 -3.39 7.16 -2.29
CA LEU A 25 -2.69 7.41 -1.03
C LEU A 25 -2.54 8.91 -0.75
N HIS A 26 -2.12 9.68 -1.77
CA HIS A 26 -1.97 11.12 -1.67
C HIS A 26 -3.32 11.83 -1.40
N SER A 27 -4.39 11.48 -2.12
CA SER A 27 -5.73 12.06 -1.92
C SER A 27 -6.32 11.83 -0.53
N ARG A 28 -5.82 10.80 0.18
CA ARG A 28 -6.21 10.43 1.55
C ARG A 28 -5.29 11.02 2.60
N ASN A 29 -4.34 11.87 2.19
CA ASN A 29 -3.34 12.49 3.06
C ASN A 29 -2.60 11.44 3.90
N ALA A 30 -2.26 10.31 3.26
CA ALA A 30 -1.49 9.24 3.89
C ALA A 30 -0.07 9.73 4.16
N ASP A 31 0.42 9.51 5.38
CA ASP A 31 1.80 9.79 5.75
C ASP A 31 2.65 8.58 5.36
N ILE A 32 3.37 8.68 4.23
CA ILE A 32 4.08 7.57 3.60
C ILE A 32 5.58 7.75 3.84
N HIS A 33 6.21 6.77 4.48
CA HIS A 33 7.65 6.78 4.77
C HIS A 33 8.46 6.06 3.69
N GLU A 34 7.95 4.94 3.21
CA GLU A 34 8.65 4.08 2.25
C GLU A 34 7.64 3.48 1.29
N VAL A 35 8.04 3.35 0.02
CA VAL A 35 7.29 2.62 -0.99
C VAL A 35 8.20 1.63 -1.70
N SER A 36 7.69 0.43 -1.94
CA SER A 36 8.36 -0.57 -2.76
C SER A 36 7.38 -1.19 -3.75
N PHE A 37 7.89 -1.52 -4.92
CA PHE A 37 7.15 -2.20 -5.96
C PHE A 37 7.96 -3.39 -6.43
N ARG A 38 7.40 -4.60 -6.29
CA ARG A 38 8.06 -5.84 -6.69
C ARG A 38 7.19 -6.62 -7.66
N ARG A 39 7.79 -7.06 -8.77
CA ARG A 39 7.17 -8.04 -9.68
C ARG A 39 7.31 -9.43 -9.06
N ARG A 40 6.23 -10.21 -9.10
CA ARG A 40 6.20 -11.62 -8.67
C ARG A 40 6.16 -12.54 -9.90
N PRO A 41 6.47 -13.84 -9.71
CA PRO A 41 6.22 -14.86 -10.74
C PRO A 41 4.75 -14.85 -11.19
N ALA A 42 4.46 -15.39 -12.37
CA ALA A 42 3.13 -15.38 -13.00
C ALA A 42 2.58 -13.98 -13.33
N CYS A 43 3.46 -13.04 -13.68
CA CYS A 43 3.14 -11.68 -14.15
C CYS A 43 2.40 -10.79 -13.14
N THR A 44 2.24 -11.21 -11.88
CA THR A 44 1.62 -10.38 -10.83
C THR A 44 2.62 -9.38 -10.27
N SER A 45 2.15 -8.33 -9.60
CA SER A 45 3.01 -7.38 -8.89
C SER A 45 2.48 -7.13 -7.47
N VAL A 46 3.36 -6.69 -6.59
CA VAL A 46 3.02 -6.22 -5.24
C VAL A 46 3.49 -4.78 -5.13
N PHE A 47 2.58 -3.92 -4.72
CA PHE A 47 2.91 -2.64 -4.14
C PHE A 47 2.92 -2.77 -2.62
N SER A 48 3.93 -2.23 -1.95
CA SER A 48 3.95 -2.13 -0.49
C SER A 48 4.34 -0.71 -0.08
N ALA A 49 3.63 -0.14 0.88
CA ALA A 49 3.95 1.15 1.48
C ALA A 49 4.02 1.03 3.01
N VAL A 50 5.00 1.69 3.61
CA VAL A 50 5.05 1.96 5.04
C VAL A 50 4.32 3.27 5.29
N VAL A 51 3.21 3.21 6.02
CA VAL A 51 2.37 4.37 6.33
C VAL A 51 2.28 4.60 7.84
N CYS A 52 2.31 5.85 8.26
CA CYS A 52 1.97 6.25 9.62
C CYS A 52 0.48 6.61 9.68
N ALA A 53 -0.29 5.87 10.47
CA ALA A 53 -1.74 6.09 10.58
C ALA A 53 -2.25 5.65 11.96
N ASP A 54 -3.43 6.15 12.34
CA ASP A 54 -4.28 5.49 13.33
C ASP A 54 -5.09 4.35 12.68
N PRO A 55 -5.66 3.43 13.48
CA PRO A 55 -6.38 2.27 12.95
C PRO A 55 -7.56 2.61 12.03
N GLU A 56 -8.32 3.66 12.33
CA GLU A 56 -9.48 4.05 11.52
C GLU A 56 -9.05 4.57 10.14
N ARG A 57 -8.02 5.42 10.10
CA ARG A 57 -7.43 5.90 8.84
C ARG A 57 -6.80 4.76 8.05
N LEU A 58 -6.19 3.79 8.72
CA LEU A 58 -5.63 2.60 8.08
C LEU A 58 -6.73 1.77 7.39
N ASP A 59 -7.83 1.49 8.09
CA ASP A 59 -8.95 0.73 7.53
C ASP A 59 -9.56 1.44 6.32
N HIS A 60 -9.73 2.76 6.41
CA HIS A 60 -10.17 3.57 5.29
C HIS A 60 -9.20 3.50 4.10
N LEU A 61 -7.89 3.55 4.33
CA LEU A 61 -6.86 3.43 3.29
C LEU A 61 -6.90 2.05 2.61
N VAL A 62 -6.95 0.98 3.40
CA VAL A 62 -7.06 -0.40 2.90
C VAL A 62 -8.31 -0.56 2.03
N ALA A 63 -9.45 -0.09 2.51
CA ALA A 63 -10.70 -0.14 1.77
C ALA A 63 -10.65 0.66 0.45
N ALA A 64 -9.94 1.79 0.42
CA ALA A 64 -9.81 2.59 -0.80
C ALA A 64 -8.92 1.93 -1.85
N LEU A 65 -7.79 1.36 -1.43
CA LEU A 65 -6.92 0.61 -2.32
C LEU A 65 -7.63 -0.63 -2.88
N GLY A 66 -8.41 -1.32 -2.05
CA GLY A 66 -9.18 -2.50 -2.47
C GLY A 66 -10.27 -2.21 -3.51
N ARG A 67 -10.70 -0.95 -3.66
CA ARG A 67 -11.66 -0.54 -4.70
C ARG A 67 -11.02 -0.25 -6.06
N LEU A 68 -9.69 -0.28 -6.16
CA LEU A 68 -9.02 -0.05 -7.44
C LEU A 68 -9.16 -1.30 -8.32
N VAL A 69 -9.62 -1.11 -9.57
CA VAL A 69 -9.94 -2.20 -10.53
C VAL A 69 -8.81 -3.22 -10.73
N HIS A 70 -7.56 -2.82 -10.54
CA HIS A 70 -6.38 -3.68 -10.76
C HIS A 70 -5.74 -4.19 -9.46
N VAL A 71 -6.40 -3.98 -8.32
CA VAL A 71 -5.99 -4.50 -7.02
C VAL A 71 -6.86 -5.71 -6.70
N THR A 72 -6.23 -6.86 -6.49
CA THR A 72 -6.93 -8.13 -6.20
C THR A 72 -6.98 -8.45 -4.71
N GLY A 73 -6.13 -7.80 -3.92
CA GLY A 73 -6.04 -7.99 -2.48
C GLY A 73 -5.27 -6.86 -1.84
N VAL A 74 -5.68 -6.47 -0.64
CA VAL A 74 -4.95 -5.50 0.18
C VAL A 74 -4.82 -6.08 1.57
N THR A 75 -3.61 -6.04 2.11
CA THR A 75 -3.32 -6.44 3.48
C THR A 75 -2.65 -5.29 4.19
N ALA A 76 -2.94 -5.13 5.47
CA ALA A 76 -2.22 -4.21 6.34
C ALA A 76 -1.73 -4.98 7.56
N ARG A 77 -0.46 -4.79 7.91
CA ARG A 77 0.12 -5.34 9.14
C ARG A 77 0.92 -4.28 9.85
N ARG A 78 0.87 -4.25 11.17
CA ARG A 78 1.71 -3.36 11.97
C ARG A 78 3.17 -3.70 11.69
N THR A 79 3.98 -2.69 11.40
CA THR A 79 5.42 -2.89 11.22
C THR A 79 5.98 -3.32 12.58
N PRO A 80 6.65 -4.48 12.72
CA PRO A 80 7.45 -4.71 13.92
C PRO A 80 8.47 -3.57 13.98
N GLN A 81 8.70 -2.97 15.15
CA GLN A 81 9.44 -1.71 15.36
C GLN A 81 10.95 -1.76 14.98
N VAL A 82 11.33 -2.50 13.94
CA VAL A 82 12.70 -2.75 13.48
C VAL A 82 13.21 -1.62 12.54
N LEU A 83 12.34 -0.72 12.06
CA LEU A 83 12.75 0.44 11.26
C LEU A 83 13.10 1.70 12.09
N ARG A 84 13.37 1.55 13.40
CA ARG A 84 14.18 2.54 14.11
C ARG A 84 15.64 2.21 13.87
N GLN A 85 16.19 2.64 12.74
CA GLN A 85 17.63 2.90 12.70
C GLN A 85 17.84 4.41 12.92
N PRO A 86 18.84 4.76 13.75
CA PRO A 86 19.05 6.10 14.33
C PRO A 86 19.41 7.17 13.30
#